data_AF-A0A1G4JPL1-F1
#
_entry.id   AF-A0A1G4JPL1-F1
#
_cell.length_a   1.000
_cell.length_b   1.000
_cell.length_c   1.000
_cell.angle_alpha   90.00
_cell.angle_beta   90.00
_cell.angle_gamma   90.00
#
_symmetry.space_group_name_H-M   'P 1'
#
loop_
_entity.id
_entity.type
_entity.pdbx_description
1 polymer ?
#
loop_
_entity_poly.entity_id
_entity_poly.type
_entity_poly.pdbx_seq_one_letter_code
_entity_poly.pdbx_strand_id
1 'polypeptide(L)'
;MGTGNGKDEVSSGVSSTASGATTGENETSVKGSNVSGRAWKVDKGQFRVGSRQVKNKKLNSWEVKKQKMLEDKQFKQKLKELKEEKDQARKDKIQALKERREKKEEQERYAALATKMHAKKVDRLRRREKRNKALKER
;
A
#
# COMPACT_ATOMS: atom_id res chain seq x y z
N MET A 1 -17.35 28.60 35.53
CA MET A 1 -16.21 28.59 34.57
C MET A 1 -16.77 27.91 33.32
N GLY A 2 -17.23 28.62 32.30
CA GLY A 2 -16.47 29.48 31.40
C GLY A 2 -16.92 29.04 30.00
N THR A 3 -17.70 29.89 29.36
CA THR A 3 -18.41 29.68 28.09
C THR A 3 -17.49 29.71 26.87
N GLY A 4 -17.86 28.95 25.82
CA GLY A 4 -17.91 29.44 24.44
C GLY A 4 -16.61 29.59 23.62
N ASN A 5 -16.51 28.82 22.55
CA ASN A 5 -16.34 29.28 21.15
C ASN A 5 -16.10 28.02 20.28
N GLY A 6 -16.89 27.68 19.27
CA GLY A 6 -17.66 28.56 18.39
C GLY A 6 -16.74 29.11 17.31
N LYS A 7 -16.55 28.33 16.23
CA LYS A 7 -16.17 28.84 14.90
C LYS A 7 -16.53 27.78 13.85
N ASP A 8 -17.81 27.77 13.54
CA ASP A 8 -18.30 27.54 12.19
C ASP A 8 -17.82 28.71 11.30
N GLU A 9 -17.32 28.43 10.10
CA GLU A 9 -17.53 29.20 8.86
C GLU A 9 -17.20 28.23 7.71
N VAL A 10 -18.19 27.65 7.03
CA VAL A 10 -19.04 28.22 5.95
C VAL A 10 -18.27 28.46 4.65
N SER A 11 -18.61 27.61 3.67
CA SER A 11 -18.88 27.90 2.26
C SER A 11 -18.10 29.01 1.55
N SER A 12 -17.54 28.67 0.39
CA SER A 12 -17.99 29.26 -0.88
C SER A 12 -17.30 28.55 -2.05
N GLY A 13 -18.08 27.82 -2.85
CA GLY A 13 -17.67 27.51 -4.21
C GLY A 13 -17.75 28.78 -5.04
N VAL A 14 -16.79 28.97 -5.95
CA VAL A 14 -17.02 29.76 -7.17
C VAL A 14 -16.05 29.31 -8.27
N SER A 15 -16.69 28.95 -9.37
CA SER A 15 -16.23 28.81 -10.74
C SER A 15 -15.42 30.01 -11.28
N SER A 16 -15.01 29.87 -12.55
CA SER A 16 -14.66 30.92 -13.54
C SER A 16 -13.14 31.11 -13.74
N THR A 17 -12.57 30.51 -14.80
CA THR A 17 -12.50 30.88 -16.23
C THR A 17 -11.39 31.87 -16.59
N ALA A 18 -10.68 31.47 -17.64
CA ALA A 18 -10.09 32.31 -18.69
C ALA A 18 -8.81 33.10 -18.37
N SER A 19 -7.76 32.65 -19.08
CA SER A 19 -6.94 33.48 -19.97
C SER A 19 -6.15 34.64 -19.35
N GLY A 20 -4.85 34.41 -19.19
CA GLY A 20 -3.85 35.47 -19.19
C GLY A 20 -2.67 35.00 -20.03
N ALA A 21 -2.70 35.31 -21.33
CA ALA A 21 -1.54 35.18 -22.19
C ALA A 21 -0.41 36.04 -21.58
N THR A 22 0.65 35.40 -21.11
CA THR A 22 1.89 36.11 -20.78
C THR A 22 2.54 36.50 -22.10
N THR A 23 2.18 37.69 -22.58
CA THR A 23 2.94 38.43 -23.58
C THR A 23 4.37 38.50 -23.05
N GLY A 24 5.26 37.69 -23.63
CA GLY A 24 6.69 37.78 -23.37
C GLY A 24 7.16 39.10 -23.94
N GLU A 25 7.12 40.15 -23.13
CA GLU A 25 7.78 41.41 -23.43
C GLU A 25 9.29 41.14 -23.49
N ASN A 26 9.80 41.02 -24.71
CA ASN A 26 11.22 41.15 -24.97
C ASN A 26 11.58 42.62 -24.71
N GLU A 27 12.00 42.92 -23.48
CA GLU A 27 12.67 44.18 -23.16
C GLU A 27 13.92 44.28 -24.04
N THR A 28 13.85 45.14 -25.05
CA THR A 28 15.01 45.51 -25.84
C THR A 28 15.75 46.58 -25.04
N SER A 29 16.86 46.20 -24.40
CA SER A 29 17.67 47.13 -23.59
C SER A 29 18.29 48.20 -24.49
N VAL A 30 17.62 49.32 -24.66
CA VAL A 30 18.17 50.50 -25.34
C VAL A 30 18.99 51.27 -24.31
N LYS A 31 20.29 51.46 -24.58
CA LYS A 31 21.17 52.24 -23.70
C LYS A 31 20.79 53.73 -23.78
N GLY A 32 20.09 54.22 -22.74
CA GLY A 32 19.93 55.65 -22.44
C GLY A 32 18.67 56.32 -23.00
N SER A 33 18.29 57.44 -22.38
CA SER A 33 17.16 58.29 -22.76
C SER A 33 17.53 59.23 -23.93
N ASN A 34 16.79 59.15 -25.02
CA ASN A 34 17.03 59.91 -26.25
C ASN A 34 16.52 61.35 -26.13
N VAL A 35 17.41 62.33 -26.32
CA VAL A 35 17.08 63.77 -26.20
C VAL A 35 16.79 64.43 -27.55
N SER A 36 17.09 63.77 -28.69
CA SER A 36 17.04 64.40 -30.03
C SER A 36 16.15 63.68 -31.06
N GLY A 37 15.22 62.83 -30.63
CA GLY A 37 14.25 62.14 -31.51
C GLY A 37 14.83 61.05 -32.42
N ARG A 38 16.15 60.79 -32.38
CA ARG A 38 16.79 59.73 -33.18
C ARG A 38 16.94 58.44 -32.37
N ALA A 39 16.13 57.43 -32.64
CA ALA A 39 16.18 56.17 -31.89
C ALA A 39 17.57 55.49 -32.00
N TRP A 40 18.12 55.06 -30.87
CA TRP A 40 19.39 54.33 -30.81
C TRP A 40 19.18 52.91 -31.32
N LYS A 41 20.21 52.31 -31.92
CA LYS A 41 20.15 50.90 -32.35
C LYS A 41 20.06 50.02 -31.10
N VAL A 42 19.15 49.04 -31.13
CA VAL A 42 19.04 48.02 -30.08
C VAL A 42 20.31 47.16 -30.06
N ASP A 43 20.88 46.98 -28.87
CA ASP A 43 22.00 46.05 -28.66
C ASP A 43 21.53 44.62 -28.97
N LYS A 44 21.99 44.09 -30.10
CA LYS A 44 21.71 42.69 -30.48
C LYS A 44 22.59 41.79 -29.63
N GLY A 45 21.98 40.96 -28.79
CA GLY A 45 22.69 39.90 -28.08
C GLY A 45 23.40 38.96 -29.06
N GLN A 46 24.47 38.30 -28.58
CA GLN A 46 25.20 37.33 -29.39
C GLN A 46 24.25 36.26 -29.92
N PHE A 47 24.23 36.02 -31.24
CA PHE A 47 23.41 34.99 -31.88
C PHE A 47 24.02 33.60 -31.63
N ARG A 48 24.02 33.20 -30.36
CA ARG A 48 24.45 31.88 -29.90
C ARG A 48 23.18 31.15 -29.51
N VAL A 49 23.02 29.92 -30.00
CA VAL A 49 21.94 29.04 -29.55
C VAL A 49 22.16 28.84 -28.05
N GLY A 50 21.38 29.53 -27.23
CA GLY A 50 21.47 29.39 -25.79
C GLY A 50 21.24 27.93 -25.42
N SER A 51 21.84 27.46 -24.33
CA SER A 51 21.70 26.07 -23.90
C SER A 51 20.23 25.65 -23.65
N ARG A 52 19.29 26.61 -23.59
CA ARG A 52 17.83 26.40 -23.56
C ARG A 52 17.19 26.12 -24.94
N GLN A 53 17.78 26.55 -26.05
CA GLN A 53 17.27 26.33 -27.41
C GLN A 53 17.78 25.04 -28.06
N VAL A 54 18.87 24.44 -27.56
CA VAL A 54 19.32 23.11 -27.99
C VAL A 54 18.40 22.05 -27.39
N LYS A 55 17.33 21.69 -28.10
CA LYS A 55 16.37 20.64 -27.72
C LYS A 55 17.01 19.25 -27.59
N ASN A 56 18.23 19.07 -28.09
CA ASN A 56 19.00 17.83 -28.04
C ASN A 56 19.93 17.74 -26.80
N LYS A 57 19.58 18.38 -25.68
CA LYS A 57 20.30 18.15 -24.42
C LYS A 57 20.01 16.73 -23.96
N LYS A 58 20.99 15.84 -24.18
CA LYS A 58 21.07 14.56 -23.46
C LYS A 58 20.92 14.88 -21.97
N LEU A 59 20.06 14.14 -21.28
CA LEU A 59 19.85 14.25 -19.83
C LEU A 59 21.20 14.33 -19.10
N ASN A 60 21.26 15.13 -18.04
CA ASN A 60 22.46 15.16 -17.20
C ASN A 60 22.75 13.74 -16.70
N SER A 61 24.01 13.31 -16.62
CA SER A 61 24.42 11.98 -16.14
C SER A 61 23.74 11.62 -14.81
N TRP A 62 23.52 12.63 -13.95
CA TRP A 62 22.77 12.49 -12.71
C TRP A 62 21.28 12.16 -12.89
N GLU A 63 20.59 12.83 -13.83
CA GLU A 63 19.17 12.61 -14.11
C GLU A 63 18.93 11.21 -14.67
N VAL A 64 19.81 10.73 -15.54
CA VAL A 64 19.78 9.35 -16.05
C VAL A 64 19.94 8.33 -14.91
N LYS A 65 20.87 8.57 -13.98
CA LYS A 65 21.02 7.69 -12.80
C LYS A 65 19.77 7.72 -11.93
N LYS A 66 19.18 8.89 -11.70
CA LYS A 66 17.97 9.05 -10.89
C LYS A 66 16.78 8.32 -11.50
N GLN A 67 16.58 8.40 -12.82
CA GLN A 67 15.54 7.63 -13.51
C GLN A 67 15.75 6.12 -13.34
N LYS A 68 16.96 5.62 -13.60
CA LYS A 68 17.27 4.19 -13.40
C LYS A 68 17.02 3.71 -11.98
N MET A 69 17.43 4.49 -10.97
CA MET A 69 17.16 4.12 -9.58
C MET A 69 15.67 4.06 -9.26
N LEU A 70 14.87 4.95 -9.88
CA LEU A 70 13.43 4.99 -9.68
C LEU A 70 12.74 3.81 -10.37
N GLU A 71 13.18 3.45 -11.58
CA GLU A 71 12.76 2.24 -12.31
C GLU A 71 13.10 0.97 -11.52
N ASP A 72 14.34 0.85 -11.05
CA ASP A 72 14.78 -0.29 -10.24
C ASP A 72 13.98 -0.42 -8.93
N LYS A 73 13.66 0.71 -8.30
CA LYS A 73 12.85 0.73 -7.08
C LYS A 73 11.43 0.23 -7.36
N GLN A 74 10.80 0.71 -8.43
CA GLN A 74 9.48 0.25 -8.85
C GLN A 74 9.48 -1.24 -9.20
N PHE A 75 10.51 -1.70 -9.91
CA PHE A 75 10.65 -3.12 -10.26
C PHE A 75 10.82 -4.00 -9.02
N LYS A 76 11.68 -3.60 -8.08
CA LYS A 76 11.88 -4.32 -6.81
C LYS A 76 10.62 -4.34 -5.95
N GLN A 77 9.85 -3.25 -5.92
CA GLN A 77 8.57 -3.20 -5.22
C GLN A 77 7.59 -4.23 -5.79
N LYS A 78 7.39 -4.23 -7.11
CA LYS A 78 6.53 -5.23 -7.78
C LYS A 78 6.99 -6.66 -7.54
N LEU A 79 8.30 -6.91 -7.58
CA LEU A 79 8.85 -8.25 -7.27
C LEU A 79 8.62 -8.66 -5.82
N LYS A 80 8.67 -7.71 -4.89
CA LYS A 80 8.43 -7.97 -3.47
C LYS A 80 6.95 -8.27 -3.23
N GLU A 81 6.04 -7.48 -3.79
CA GLU A 81 4.59 -7.69 -3.74
C GLU A 81 4.22 -9.09 -4.26
N LEU A 82 4.72 -9.50 -5.43
CA LEU A 82 4.46 -10.83 -5.98
C LEU A 82 4.97 -11.99 -5.09
N LYS A 83 6.10 -11.79 -4.41
CA LYS A 83 6.63 -12.80 -3.48
C LYS A 83 5.78 -12.87 -2.21
N GLU A 84 5.40 -11.73 -1.67
CA GLU A 84 4.56 -11.63 -0.46
C GLU A 84 3.19 -12.26 -0.69
N GLU A 85 2.55 -12.01 -1.84
CA GLU A 85 1.29 -12.65 -2.23
C GLU A 85 1.41 -14.19 -2.28
N LYS A 86 2.48 -14.68 -2.91
CA LYS A 86 2.74 -16.14 -3.02
C LYS A 86 2.98 -16.77 -1.65
N ASP A 87 3.76 -16.11 -0.80
CA ASP A 87 4.06 -16.59 0.54
C ASP A 87 2.83 -16.53 1.45
N GLN A 88 1.99 -15.52 1.30
CA GLN A 88 0.72 -15.42 2.04
C GLN A 88 -0.22 -16.56 1.65
N ALA A 89 -0.43 -16.80 0.35
CA ALA A 89 -1.25 -17.90 -0.13
C ALA A 89 -0.72 -19.27 0.36
N ARG A 90 0.59 -19.43 0.50
CA ARG A 90 1.20 -20.64 1.08
C ARG A 90 0.93 -20.73 2.58
N LYS A 91 1.08 -19.64 3.33
CA LYS A 91 0.81 -19.59 4.77
C LYS A 91 -0.65 -19.90 5.07
N ASP A 92 -1.58 -19.32 4.31
CA ASP A 92 -3.02 -19.55 4.48
C ASP A 92 -3.36 -21.04 4.29
N LYS A 93 -2.78 -21.69 3.27
CA LYS A 93 -2.93 -23.14 3.07
C LYS A 93 -2.38 -23.96 4.24
N ILE A 94 -1.21 -23.58 4.76
CA ILE A 94 -0.59 -24.27 5.90
C ILE A 94 -1.44 -24.09 7.16
N GLN A 95 -1.94 -22.88 7.41
CA GLN A 95 -2.82 -22.60 8.56
C GLN A 95 -4.11 -23.40 8.47
N ALA A 96 -4.79 -23.40 7.32
CA ALA A 96 -6.00 -24.18 7.12
C ALA A 96 -5.77 -25.70 7.32
N LEU A 97 -4.62 -26.22 6.91
CA LEU A 97 -4.25 -27.62 7.14
C LEU A 97 -3.98 -27.91 8.62
N LYS A 98 -3.30 -27.01 9.33
CA LYS A 98 -3.05 -27.14 10.78
C LYS A 98 -4.36 -27.13 11.56
N GLU A 99 -5.21 -26.14 11.33
CA GLU A 99 -6.53 -26.05 11.96
C GLU A 99 -7.38 -27.30 11.70
N ARG A 100 -7.35 -27.85 10.48
CA ARG A 100 -8.06 -29.09 10.17
C ARG A 100 -7.50 -30.28 10.96
N ARG A 101 -6.19 -30.37 11.15
CA ARG A 101 -5.56 -31.44 11.93
C ARG A 101 -5.87 -31.31 13.41
N GLU A 102 -5.74 -30.11 13.97
CA GLU A 102 -6.07 -29.81 15.36
C GLU A 102 -7.55 -30.15 15.66
N LYS A 103 -8.49 -29.73 14.81
CA LYS A 103 -9.91 -30.10 14.95
C LYS A 103 -10.14 -31.61 14.91
N LYS A 104 -9.41 -32.35 14.08
CA LYS A 104 -9.51 -33.82 14.03
C LYS A 104 -8.94 -34.47 15.28
N GLU A 105 -7.76 -34.03 15.72
CA GLU A 105 -7.11 -34.54 16.94
C GLU A 105 -7.97 -34.28 18.19
N GLU A 106 -8.61 -33.12 18.28
CA GLU A 106 -9.59 -32.82 19.33
C GLU A 106 -10.79 -33.76 19.27
N GLN A 107 -11.39 -33.95 18.09
CA GLN A 107 -12.50 -34.88 17.90
C GLN A 107 -12.13 -36.32 18.26
N GLU A 108 -10.96 -36.79 17.82
CA GLU A 108 -10.43 -38.12 18.13
C GLU A 108 -10.17 -38.29 19.63
N ARG A 109 -9.64 -37.26 20.29
CA ARG A 109 -9.46 -37.25 21.75
C ARG A 109 -10.79 -37.39 22.48
N TYR A 110 -11.82 -36.63 22.07
CA TYR A 110 -13.15 -36.75 22.67
C TYR A 110 -13.80 -38.11 22.39
N ALA A 111 -13.64 -38.64 21.17
CA ALA A 111 -14.13 -39.97 20.82
C ALA A 111 -13.45 -41.06 21.66
N ALA A 112 -12.13 -40.99 21.85
CA ALA A 112 -11.38 -41.92 22.70
C ALA A 112 -11.80 -41.85 24.17
N LEU A 113 -12.13 -40.66 24.68
CA LEU A 113 -12.68 -40.51 26.03
C LEU A 113 -14.08 -41.12 26.14
N ALA A 114 -14.95 -40.90 25.15
CA ALA A 114 -16.29 -41.46 25.11
C ALA A 114 -16.26 -43.00 25.05
N THR A 115 -15.42 -43.60 24.20
CA THR A 115 -15.26 -45.06 24.12
C THR A 115 -14.72 -45.64 25.42
N LYS A 116 -13.74 -44.97 26.06
CA LYS A 116 -13.23 -45.38 27.39
C LYS A 116 -14.31 -45.36 28.46
N MET A 117 -15.19 -44.36 28.46
CA MET A 117 -16.31 -44.30 29.41
C MET A 117 -17.37 -45.35 29.12
N HIS A 118 -17.68 -45.59 27.84
CA HIS A 118 -18.58 -46.64 27.42
C HIS A 118 -18.05 -48.03 27.80
N ALA A 119 -16.77 -48.30 27.59
CA ALA A 119 -16.11 -49.54 28.01
C ALA A 119 -16.21 -49.75 29.53
N LYS A 120 -15.95 -48.71 30.33
CA LYS A 120 -16.13 -48.76 31.79
C LYS A 120 -17.58 -49.07 32.19
N LYS A 121 -18.57 -48.52 31.48
CA LYS A 121 -19.99 -48.80 31.73
C LYS A 121 -20.34 -50.25 31.44
N VAL A 122 -19.91 -50.77 30.29
CA VAL A 122 -20.11 -52.17 29.88
C VAL A 122 -19.45 -53.14 30.86
N ASP A 123 -18.22 -52.87 31.29
CA ASP A 123 -17.53 -53.72 32.26
C ASP A 123 -18.21 -53.71 33.64
N ARG A 124 -18.77 -52.56 34.06
CA ARG A 124 -19.58 -52.49 35.29
C ARG A 124 -20.86 -53.32 35.16
N LEU A 125 -21.52 -53.27 34.01
CA LEU A 125 -22.70 -54.09 33.71
C LEU A 125 -22.36 -55.59 33.79
N ARG A 126 -21.31 -56.03 33.08
CA ARG A 126 -20.82 -57.41 33.09
C ARG A 126 -20.48 -57.91 34.49
N ARG A 127 -19.83 -57.09 35.34
CA ARG A 127 -19.52 -57.46 36.74
C ARG A 127 -20.79 -57.57 37.60
N ARG A 128 -21.80 -56.72 37.37
CA ARG A 128 -23.11 -56.83 38.05
C ARG A 128 -23.84 -58.08 37.61
N GLU A 129 -23.88 -58.36 36.32
CA GLU A 129 -24.47 -59.59 35.77
C GLU A 129 -23.82 -60.84 36.35
N LYS A 130 -22.48 -60.91 36.39
CA LYS A 130 -21.76 -62.02 37.03
C LYS A 130 -22.10 -62.21 38.50
N ARG A 131 -22.16 -61.11 39.28
CA ARG A 131 -22.54 -61.17 40.70
C ARG A 131 -24.00 -61.56 40.88
N ASN A 132 -24.92 -60.96 40.13
CA ASN A 132 -26.34 -61.27 40.21
C ASN A 132 -26.61 -62.72 39.81
N LYS A 133 -25.87 -63.25 38.83
CA LYS A 133 -25.92 -64.66 38.46
C LYS A 133 -25.44 -65.56 39.60
N ALA A 134 -24.26 -65.28 40.17
CA ALA A 134 -23.73 -66.05 41.30
C ALA A 134 -24.62 -65.98 42.56
N LEU A 135 -25.34 -64.88 42.77
CA LEU A 135 -26.30 -64.72 43.87
C LEU A 135 -27.68 -65.32 43.58
N LYS A 136 -28.00 -65.61 42.31
CA LYS A 136 -29.26 -66.25 41.89
C LYS A 136 -29.14 -67.77 41.78
N GLU A 137 -27.92 -68.26 41.56
CA GLU A 137 -27.58 -69.70 41.54
C GLU A 137 -27.19 -70.23 42.94
N ARG A 138 -27.29 -69.42 43.99
CA ARG A 138 -27.14 -69.79 45.41
C ARG A 138 -28.50 -69.71 46.09
#